data_AF-A0A7D5Z957-F1
#
_entry.id   AF-A0A7D5Z957-F1
#
_cell.length_a   1.000
_cell.length_b   1.000
_cell.length_c   1.000
_cell.angle_alpha   90.00
_cell.angle_beta   90.00
_cell.angle_gamma   90.00
#
_symmetry.space_group_name_H-M   'P 1'
#
loop_
_entity.id
_entity.type
_entity.pdbx_description
1 polymer ?
#
loop_
_entity_poly.entity_id
_entity_poly.type
_entity_poly.pdbx_seq_one_letter_code
_entity_poly.pdbx_strand_id
1 'polypeptide(L)'
;MASLRNLARLLVLASGAAASPFAAGPQACPADSPLSCHNQTAVENTCCFIPTGQLLQTQFWDTDPATGPQDSWTIHGLWPDNCDGSYPAQCDGSRAYTGIEDILTGNGAADTLAYMRRFWKDYKGDDESFWEHEWAKHGTCISTLQPRCYDGYRARQEAADFFRTTVDLFKTLPTYRWLEDAGITPSSSRTYSLDRVRGALSSRHGADVTLGCRGKVLNEVWYHFNVRGSLQGGEFVASAPDGTKGKCPSTVQYRPKSDELFSSSTSAWAPRSRSNCVTFVEPPAAAWDRVRPRSFGESTIGTSFEGICTDRLFMSAFCGDAMAKGASYSSNEFTLASLLSMTCV
;
A
#
# COMPACT_ATOMS: atom_id res chain seq x y z
N MET A 1 -47.77 -56.97 41.40
CA MET A 1 -46.70 -57.29 40.44
C MET A 1 -46.35 -56.00 39.70
N ALA A 2 -45.06 -55.69 39.61
CA ALA A 2 -44.45 -54.49 39.00
C ALA A 2 -44.97 -54.22 37.58
N SER A 3 -45.01 -52.99 37.07
CA SER A 3 -43.91 -52.28 36.38
C SER A 3 -44.64 -51.40 35.33
N LEU A 4 -44.24 -50.26 34.80
CA LEU A 4 -42.98 -49.54 34.68
C LEU A 4 -43.37 -48.16 34.12
N ARG A 5 -42.78 -47.09 34.65
CA ARG A 5 -42.94 -45.72 34.15
C ARG A 5 -42.22 -45.59 32.80
N ASN A 6 -42.92 -45.20 31.74
CA ASN A 6 -42.28 -44.80 30.48
C ASN A 6 -41.74 -43.37 30.63
N LEU A 7 -40.48 -43.27 31.01
CA LEU A 7 -39.68 -42.04 30.93
C LEU A 7 -39.30 -41.80 29.46
N ALA A 8 -39.85 -40.75 28.87
CA ALA A 8 -39.33 -40.18 27.63
C ALA A 8 -37.91 -39.64 27.88
N ARG A 9 -36.89 -40.30 27.32
CA ARG A 9 -35.54 -39.75 27.25
C ARG A 9 -35.44 -38.87 26.01
N LEU A 10 -35.60 -37.57 26.20
CA LEU A 10 -35.18 -36.56 25.24
C LEU A 10 -33.63 -36.50 25.32
N LEU A 11 -32.93 -37.09 24.36
CA LEU A 11 -31.52 -36.80 24.14
C LEU A 11 -31.41 -35.46 23.41
N VAL A 12 -31.18 -34.38 24.16
CA VAL A 12 -30.66 -33.14 23.58
C VAL A 12 -29.17 -33.39 23.34
N LEU A 13 -28.80 -33.64 22.09
CA LEU A 13 -27.41 -33.54 21.65
C LEU A 13 -27.04 -32.06 21.75
N ALA A 14 -26.43 -31.67 22.87
CA ALA A 14 -25.72 -30.41 22.96
C ALA A 14 -24.52 -30.52 22.00
N SER A 15 -24.68 -29.99 20.80
CA SER A 15 -23.56 -29.68 19.92
C SER A 15 -22.70 -28.64 20.65
N GLY A 16 -21.71 -29.11 21.41
CA GLY A 16 -20.67 -28.25 21.92
C GLY A 16 -19.98 -27.63 20.72
N ALA A 17 -20.27 -26.37 20.43
CA ALA A 17 -19.39 -25.55 19.63
C ALA A 17 -18.05 -25.55 20.37
N ALA A 18 -17.07 -26.26 19.82
CA ALA A 18 -15.70 -26.08 20.24
C ALA A 18 -15.42 -24.59 20.07
N ALA A 19 -15.23 -23.88 21.18
CA ALA A 19 -14.74 -22.52 21.14
C ALA A 19 -13.46 -22.56 20.33
N SER A 20 -13.49 -21.93 19.14
CA SER A 20 -12.29 -21.73 18.35
C SER A 20 -11.22 -21.16 19.27
N PRO A 21 -9.97 -21.66 19.22
CA PRO A 21 -8.90 -20.97 19.92
C PRO A 21 -8.93 -19.52 19.44
N PHE A 22 -9.08 -18.58 20.38
CA PHE A 22 -9.11 -17.15 20.11
C PHE A 22 -8.08 -16.83 19.02
N ALA A 23 -8.55 -16.32 17.88
CA ALA A 23 -7.65 -15.93 16.81
C ALA A 23 -6.69 -14.88 17.38
N ALA A 24 -5.39 -15.18 17.40
CA ALA A 24 -4.40 -14.25 17.90
C ALA A 24 -4.47 -12.96 17.07
N GLY A 25 -4.62 -11.80 17.73
CA GLY A 25 -4.88 -10.54 17.04
C GLY A 25 -5.37 -9.42 17.95
N PRO A 26 -5.70 -8.26 17.37
CA PRO A 26 -6.30 -7.15 18.10
C PRO A 26 -7.60 -7.58 18.77
N GLN A 27 -7.85 -7.06 19.98
CA GLN A 27 -9.10 -7.26 20.68
C GLN A 27 -10.27 -6.70 19.86
N ALA A 28 -11.37 -7.46 19.82
CA ALA A 28 -12.60 -7.01 19.19
C ALA A 28 -13.28 -5.94 20.05
N CYS A 29 -13.78 -4.90 19.39
CA CYS A 29 -14.47 -3.80 20.06
C CYS A 29 -15.98 -3.86 19.85
N PRO A 30 -16.77 -3.42 20.84
CA PRO A 30 -18.22 -3.31 20.69
C PRO A 30 -18.58 -2.41 19.50
N ALA A 31 -19.60 -2.80 18.73
CA ALA A 31 -20.05 -2.01 17.58
C ALA A 31 -20.61 -0.64 17.99
N ASP A 32 -21.10 -0.53 19.23
CA ASP A 32 -21.60 0.69 19.86
C ASP A 32 -20.52 1.45 20.65
N SER A 33 -19.22 1.11 20.47
CA SER A 33 -18.11 1.90 21.01
C SER A 33 -18.35 3.38 20.75
N PRO A 34 -18.06 4.28 21.70
CA PRO A 34 -18.27 5.71 21.50
C PRO A 34 -17.34 6.25 20.40
N LEU A 35 -17.83 7.25 19.67
CA LEU A 35 -17.01 7.97 18.68
C LEU A 35 -16.03 8.89 19.41
N SER A 36 -14.75 8.79 19.07
CA SER A 36 -13.71 9.65 19.64
C SER A 36 -13.99 11.13 19.36
N CYS A 37 -13.55 12.02 20.26
CA CYS A 37 -13.85 13.46 20.26
C CYS A 37 -15.33 13.88 20.41
N HIS A 38 -16.26 12.94 20.47
CA HIS A 38 -17.68 13.21 20.76
C HIS A 38 -18.12 12.71 22.13
N ASN A 39 -17.33 11.84 22.75
CA ASN A 39 -17.60 11.31 24.07
C ASN A 39 -17.08 12.24 25.18
N GLN A 40 -17.96 12.58 26.13
CA GLN A 40 -17.63 13.45 27.26
C GLN A 40 -17.45 12.68 28.57
N THR A 41 -17.67 11.37 28.55
CA THR A 41 -17.46 10.50 29.72
C THR A 41 -16.05 9.92 29.71
N ALA A 42 -15.51 9.64 30.90
CA ALA A 42 -14.25 8.92 31.00
C ALA A 42 -14.42 7.51 30.39
N VAL A 43 -13.53 7.15 29.45
CA VAL A 43 -13.51 5.80 28.85
C VAL A 43 -12.37 5.02 29.45
N GLU A 44 -12.70 3.97 30.22
CA GLU A 44 -11.70 3.11 30.85
C GLU A 44 -11.02 2.18 29.85
N ASN A 45 -11.79 1.61 28.91
CA ASN A 45 -11.26 0.70 27.90
C ASN A 45 -10.65 1.44 26.70
N THR A 46 -9.39 1.83 26.86
CA THR A 46 -8.57 2.46 25.81
C THR A 46 -8.07 1.49 24.73
N CYS A 47 -8.41 0.19 24.81
CA CYS A 47 -8.22 -0.73 23.67
C CYS A 47 -9.35 -0.63 22.64
N CYS A 48 -10.48 -0.02 23.01
CA CYS A 48 -11.64 0.19 22.14
C CYS A 48 -12.09 1.64 22.02
N PHE A 49 -11.18 2.55 22.37
CA PHE A 49 -11.36 3.99 22.26
C PHE A 49 -9.99 4.67 22.23
N ILE A 50 -9.78 5.58 21.28
CA ILE A 50 -8.55 6.37 21.17
C ILE A 50 -8.80 7.74 21.83
N PRO A 51 -8.21 8.04 23.01
CA PRO A 51 -8.41 9.33 23.68
C PRO A 51 -7.86 10.51 22.88
N THR A 52 -6.76 10.27 22.16
CA THR A 52 -6.17 11.17 21.15
C THR A 52 -6.97 11.05 19.86
N GLY A 53 -8.21 11.53 19.99
CA GLY A 53 -9.36 11.01 19.26
C GLY A 53 -9.51 11.47 17.82
N GLN A 54 -8.68 12.37 17.32
CA GLN A 54 -8.70 12.72 15.91
C GLN A 54 -7.49 12.11 15.20
N LEU A 55 -7.74 11.31 14.17
CA LEU A 55 -6.70 10.75 13.32
C LEU A 55 -6.61 11.52 12.02
N LEU A 56 -5.39 11.90 11.66
CA LEU A 56 -5.07 12.61 10.43
C LEU A 56 -4.33 11.67 9.50
N GLN A 57 -4.95 11.27 8.39
CA GLN A 57 -4.23 10.63 7.29
C GLN A 57 -3.60 11.75 6.44
N THR A 58 -2.28 11.85 6.49
CA THR A 58 -1.54 12.94 5.85
C THR A 58 -0.81 12.45 4.60
N GLN A 59 -0.79 13.30 3.57
CA GLN A 59 -0.20 12.96 2.27
C GLN A 59 0.70 14.08 1.77
N PHE A 60 1.72 13.70 0.99
CA PHE A 60 2.63 14.59 0.30
C PHE A 60 2.40 14.66 -1.20
N TRP A 61 2.68 15.84 -1.74
CA TRP A 61 2.97 16.07 -3.14
C TRP A 61 4.38 16.64 -3.26
N ASP A 62 5.36 15.74 -3.38
CA ASP A 62 6.77 16.11 -3.55
C ASP A 62 7.08 16.31 -5.03
N THR A 63 7.48 17.54 -5.36
CA THR A 63 7.70 17.94 -6.75
C THR A 63 9.16 17.96 -7.16
N ASP A 64 10.06 18.32 -6.24
CA ASP A 64 11.50 18.45 -6.51
C ASP A 64 12.30 18.37 -5.19
N PRO A 65 12.99 17.24 -4.91
CA PRO A 65 12.96 16.02 -5.71
C PRO A 65 11.56 15.38 -5.75
N ALA A 66 11.22 14.75 -6.87
CA ALA A 66 9.99 13.98 -7.01
C ALA A 66 10.07 12.65 -6.24
N THR A 67 8.96 12.24 -5.62
CA THR A 67 8.82 10.90 -5.03
C THR A 67 7.52 10.23 -5.47
N GLY A 68 7.52 8.90 -5.55
CA GLY A 68 6.35 8.10 -5.91
C GLY A 68 5.87 8.32 -7.36
N PRO A 69 4.69 7.79 -7.73
CA PRO A 69 4.15 7.95 -9.09
C PRO A 69 3.86 9.41 -9.47
N GLN A 70 3.97 9.71 -10.76
CA GLN A 70 3.68 11.04 -11.34
C GLN A 70 2.22 11.47 -11.20
N ASP A 71 1.33 10.49 -11.06
CA ASP A 71 -0.13 10.62 -10.99
C ASP A 71 -0.68 10.22 -9.61
N SER A 72 0.16 10.30 -8.56
CA SER A 72 -0.26 9.93 -7.22
C SER A 72 0.38 10.80 -6.15
N TRP A 73 -0.37 11.10 -5.11
CA TRP A 73 0.19 11.61 -3.87
C TRP A 73 0.90 10.47 -3.13
N THR A 74 1.73 10.78 -2.15
CA THR A 74 2.41 9.80 -1.30
C THR A 74 1.96 9.95 0.15
N ILE A 75 2.13 8.90 0.95
CA ILE A 75 1.84 8.92 2.39
C ILE A 75 2.91 9.77 3.08
N HIS A 76 2.46 10.67 3.94
CA HIS A 76 3.29 11.29 4.97
C HIS A 76 3.17 10.47 6.26
N GLY A 77 1.94 10.28 6.77
CA GLY A 77 1.71 9.42 7.93
C GLY A 77 0.24 9.31 8.36
N LEU A 78 0.07 8.79 9.58
CA LEU A 78 -1.20 8.72 10.30
C LEU A 78 -1.00 9.22 11.73
N TRP A 79 -1.59 10.36 12.06
CA TRP A 79 -1.25 11.08 13.29
C TRP A 79 -2.43 11.17 14.24
N PRO A 80 -2.24 10.83 15.53
CA PRO A 80 -3.25 11.06 16.55
C PRO A 80 -3.10 12.47 17.14
N ASP A 81 -4.13 13.27 17.00
CA ASP A 81 -4.27 14.58 17.63
C ASP A 81 -5.29 14.49 18.78
N ASN A 82 -5.09 15.33 19.80
CA ASN A 82 -6.10 15.57 20.81
C ASN A 82 -7.26 16.35 20.19
N CYS A 83 -8.46 16.19 20.75
CA CYS A 83 -9.67 16.82 20.24
C CYS A 83 -9.67 18.36 20.31
N ASP A 84 -8.68 18.97 20.95
CA ASP A 84 -8.49 20.42 21.05
C ASP A 84 -7.47 20.98 20.03
N GLY A 85 -6.94 20.14 19.14
CA GLY A 85 -5.97 20.53 18.12
C GLY A 85 -4.51 20.38 18.54
N SER A 86 -4.22 20.16 19.82
CA SER A 86 -2.89 19.77 20.30
C SER A 86 -2.59 18.32 19.91
N TYR A 87 -1.33 17.89 19.98
CA TYR A 87 -0.98 16.51 19.65
C TYR A 87 0.09 15.97 20.60
N PRO A 88 -0.03 14.71 21.04
CA PRO A 88 1.05 14.03 21.74
C PRO A 88 2.13 13.58 20.73
N ALA A 89 3.35 13.38 21.21
CA ALA A 89 4.44 12.86 20.40
C ALA A 89 5.35 11.97 21.25
N GLN A 90 5.93 10.94 20.62
CA GLN A 90 6.94 10.07 21.24
C GLN A 90 6.47 9.47 22.57
N CYS A 91 5.24 8.95 22.58
CA CYS A 91 4.54 8.56 23.81
C CYS A 91 5.12 7.33 24.52
N ASP A 92 5.91 6.51 23.81
CA ASP A 92 6.51 5.31 24.38
C ASP A 92 7.87 5.02 23.74
N GLY A 93 8.94 5.46 24.40
CA GLY A 93 10.31 5.21 23.96
C GLY A 93 10.72 3.73 23.96
N SER A 94 10.04 2.87 24.73
CA SER A 94 10.33 1.42 24.74
C SER A 94 9.82 0.71 23.48
N ARG A 95 8.89 1.36 22.77
CA ARG A 95 8.36 0.91 21.48
C ARG A 95 8.88 1.72 20.30
N ALA A 96 9.84 2.62 20.49
CA ALA A 96 10.50 3.32 19.38
C ALA A 96 11.43 2.34 18.63
N TYR A 97 10.89 1.66 17.63
CA TYR A 97 11.58 0.59 16.92
C TYR A 97 12.44 1.11 15.77
N THR A 98 13.47 0.34 15.47
CA THR A 98 14.22 0.38 14.22
C THR A 98 13.97 -0.89 13.41
N GLY A 99 14.25 -0.85 12.10
CA GLY A 99 14.05 -2.01 11.22
C GLY A 99 12.57 -2.33 10.96
N ILE A 100 11.80 -1.31 10.59
CA ILE A 100 10.40 -1.38 10.18
C ILE A 100 10.21 -2.37 9.03
N GLU A 101 11.10 -2.41 8.03
CA GLU A 101 11.02 -3.42 6.95
C GLU A 101 10.99 -4.86 7.48
N ASP A 102 11.88 -5.17 8.43
CA ASP A 102 11.97 -6.49 9.05
C ASP A 102 10.75 -6.78 9.93
N ILE A 103 10.24 -5.77 10.64
CA ILE A 103 9.03 -5.88 11.46
C ILE A 103 7.82 -6.20 10.59
N LEU A 104 7.67 -5.51 9.46
CA LEU A 104 6.58 -5.76 8.51
C LEU A 104 6.69 -7.16 7.92
N THR A 105 7.88 -7.54 7.45
CA THR A 105 8.12 -8.87 6.89
C THR A 105 7.84 -9.98 7.91
N GLY A 106 8.37 -9.85 9.13
CA GLY A 106 8.21 -10.82 10.21
C GLY A 106 6.79 -10.96 10.73
N ASN A 107 5.96 -9.93 10.57
CA ASN A 107 4.54 -9.96 10.94
C ASN A 107 3.60 -10.25 9.75
N GLY A 108 4.13 -10.69 8.60
CA GLY A 108 3.34 -11.08 7.42
C GLY A 108 2.72 -9.89 6.68
N ALA A 109 3.35 -8.72 6.73
CA ALA A 109 2.91 -7.48 6.08
C ALA A 109 3.74 -7.16 4.82
N ALA A 110 4.20 -8.18 4.09
CA ALA A 110 5.06 -8.02 2.93
C ALA A 110 4.41 -7.17 1.82
N ASP A 111 3.11 -7.33 1.58
CA ASP A 111 2.36 -6.52 0.60
C ASP A 111 2.27 -5.05 1.02
N THR A 112 2.12 -4.79 2.32
CA THR A 112 2.15 -3.44 2.89
C THR A 112 3.52 -2.80 2.67
N LEU A 113 4.61 -3.52 2.96
CA LEU A 113 5.97 -3.06 2.72
C LEU A 113 6.22 -2.76 1.23
N ALA A 114 5.78 -3.65 0.34
CA ALA A 114 5.89 -3.43 -1.10
C ALA A 114 5.16 -2.16 -1.56
N TYR A 115 3.98 -1.89 -1.00
CA TYR A 115 3.23 -0.67 -1.25
C TYR A 115 3.96 0.57 -0.69
N MET A 116 4.45 0.51 0.54
CA MET A 116 5.20 1.59 1.19
C MET A 116 6.43 2.00 0.39
N ARG A 117 7.21 1.04 -0.11
CA ARG A 117 8.39 1.31 -0.96
C ARG A 117 8.08 2.11 -2.22
N ARG A 118 6.81 2.16 -2.66
CA ARG A 118 6.34 2.95 -3.80
C ARG A 118 5.62 4.24 -3.39
N PHE A 119 4.86 4.22 -2.30
CA PHE A 119 3.92 5.29 -1.95
C PHE A 119 4.18 5.99 -0.62
N TRP A 120 5.08 5.50 0.24
CA TRP A 120 5.44 6.14 1.51
C TRP A 120 6.94 6.43 1.50
N LYS A 121 7.31 7.51 0.82
CA LYS A 121 8.70 7.82 0.45
C LYS A 121 9.24 8.97 1.29
N ASP A 122 10.52 8.88 1.64
CA ASP A 122 11.29 10.04 2.06
C ASP A 122 11.85 10.76 0.82
N TYR A 123 11.57 12.05 0.70
CA TYR A 123 12.13 12.88 -0.37
C TYR A 123 13.65 13.04 -0.28
N LYS A 124 14.27 12.72 0.87
CA LYS A 124 15.74 12.68 1.02
C LYS A 124 16.33 11.30 0.69
N GLY A 125 15.50 10.29 0.44
CA GLY A 125 15.92 8.96 0.00
C GLY A 125 16.21 7.94 1.10
N ASP A 126 15.86 8.23 2.37
CA ASP A 126 15.98 7.28 3.47
C ASP A 126 14.60 6.94 4.05
N ASP A 127 13.89 6.06 3.35
CA ASP A 127 12.53 5.67 3.72
C ASP A 127 12.46 4.98 5.09
N GLU A 128 13.46 4.17 5.44
CA GLU A 128 13.47 3.42 6.68
C GLU A 128 13.51 4.35 7.89
N SER A 129 14.47 5.30 7.91
CA SER A 129 14.52 6.34 8.96
C SER A 129 13.23 7.16 9.03
N PHE A 130 12.57 7.38 7.90
CA PHE A 130 11.30 8.09 7.87
C PHE A 130 10.15 7.26 8.47
N TRP A 131 10.05 5.97 8.15
CA TRP A 131 9.05 5.09 8.75
C TRP A 131 9.29 4.90 10.27
N GLU A 132 10.54 4.79 10.70
CA GLU A 132 10.93 4.77 12.11
C GLU A 132 10.45 6.05 12.82
N HIS A 133 10.63 7.22 12.19
CA HIS A 133 10.15 8.50 12.71
C HIS A 133 8.62 8.51 12.89
N GLU A 134 7.88 8.14 11.85
CA GLU A 134 6.41 8.14 11.87
C GLU A 134 5.87 7.19 12.94
N TRP A 135 6.43 5.99 13.05
CA TRP A 135 6.07 5.05 14.11
C TRP A 135 6.40 5.59 15.51
N ALA A 136 7.66 5.97 15.74
CA ALA A 136 8.13 6.37 17.07
C ALA A 136 7.41 7.63 17.56
N LYS A 137 7.17 8.60 16.68
CA LYS A 137 6.55 9.88 17.04
C LYS A 137 5.03 9.78 17.14
N HIS A 138 4.37 9.11 16.20
CA HIS A 138 2.90 9.13 16.08
C HIS A 138 2.26 7.78 16.42
N GLY A 139 2.74 6.68 15.85
CA GLY A 139 2.17 5.35 16.10
C GLY A 139 2.21 4.93 17.58
N THR A 140 3.28 5.27 18.30
CA THR A 140 3.39 4.97 19.75
C THR A 140 2.32 5.69 20.60
N CYS A 141 1.72 6.75 20.08
CA CYS A 141 0.70 7.55 20.78
C CYS A 141 -0.73 7.05 20.59
N ILE A 142 -0.94 6.00 19.81
CA ILE A 142 -2.27 5.42 19.58
C ILE A 142 -2.54 4.34 20.64
N SER A 143 -3.39 4.64 21.62
CA SER A 143 -3.62 3.75 22.77
C SER A 143 -4.12 2.35 22.42
N THR A 144 -4.90 2.22 21.34
CA THR A 144 -5.46 0.94 20.87
C THR A 144 -4.40 0.03 20.25
N LEU A 145 -3.19 0.55 20.00
CA LEU A 145 -2.01 -0.22 19.57
C LEU A 145 -1.15 -0.71 20.74
N GLN A 146 -1.52 -0.47 21.99
CA GLN A 146 -0.72 -1.02 23.10
C GLN A 146 -0.73 -2.55 23.07
N PRO A 147 0.39 -3.25 23.34
CA PRO A 147 0.46 -4.71 23.31
C PRO A 147 -0.61 -5.43 24.14
N ARG A 148 -1.07 -4.83 25.25
CA ARG A 148 -2.17 -5.35 26.08
C ARG A 148 -3.54 -5.41 25.38
N CYS A 149 -3.67 -4.72 24.24
CA CYS A 149 -4.88 -4.70 23.42
C CYS A 149 -4.92 -5.84 22.40
N TYR A 150 -4.01 -6.81 22.51
CA TYR A 150 -3.91 -7.97 21.63
C TYR A 150 -4.04 -9.25 22.45
N ASP A 151 -4.90 -10.15 21.98
CA ASP A 151 -4.98 -11.51 22.49
C ASP A 151 -3.93 -12.36 21.75
N GLY A 152 -3.02 -13.00 22.48
CA GLY A 152 -1.91 -13.75 21.86
C GLY A 152 -0.91 -12.86 21.12
N TYR A 153 -0.64 -11.67 21.65
CA TYR A 153 0.31 -10.69 21.11
C TYR A 153 1.61 -11.32 20.61
N ARG A 154 1.99 -10.95 19.37
CA ARG A 154 3.31 -11.23 18.80
C ARG A 154 4.15 -9.97 18.84
N ALA A 155 5.46 -10.14 19.07
CA ALA A 155 6.36 -8.99 19.19
C ALA A 155 6.27 -8.06 17.98
N ARG A 156 6.01 -6.78 18.24
CA ARG A 156 5.94 -5.67 17.27
C ARG A 156 4.79 -5.79 16.27
N GLN A 157 3.80 -6.64 16.56
CA GLN A 157 2.61 -6.81 15.73
C GLN A 157 1.84 -5.49 15.55
N GLU A 158 1.79 -4.67 16.59
CA GLU A 158 1.12 -3.39 16.62
C GLU A 158 1.75 -2.36 15.68
N ALA A 159 3.07 -2.41 15.49
CA ALA A 159 3.74 -1.55 14.53
C ALA A 159 3.35 -1.96 13.11
N ALA A 160 3.33 -3.26 12.81
CA ALA A 160 2.87 -3.75 11.51
C ALA A 160 1.41 -3.36 11.23
N ASP A 161 0.54 -3.42 12.24
CA ASP A 161 -0.88 -3.05 12.11
C ASP A 161 -1.08 -1.54 11.93
N PHE A 162 -0.22 -0.68 12.51
CA PHE A 162 -0.19 0.76 12.22
C PHE A 162 0.09 1.05 10.74
N PHE A 163 1.14 0.46 10.19
CA PHE A 163 1.51 0.67 8.78
C PHE A 163 0.45 0.11 7.83
N ARG A 164 -0.09 -1.09 8.11
CA ARG A 164 -1.22 -1.67 7.36
C ARG A 164 -2.41 -0.73 7.33
N THR A 165 -2.86 -0.29 8.51
CA THR A 165 -4.02 0.61 8.61
C THR A 165 -3.80 1.92 7.87
N THR A 166 -2.60 2.50 8.00
CA THR A 166 -2.24 3.74 7.30
C THR A 166 -2.28 3.57 5.79
N VAL A 167 -1.71 2.47 5.28
CA VAL A 167 -1.72 2.13 3.85
C VAL A 167 -3.14 1.89 3.35
N ASP A 168 -3.95 1.14 4.09
CA ASP A 168 -5.31 0.82 3.68
C ASP A 168 -6.22 2.05 3.70
N LEU A 169 -6.09 2.93 4.69
CA LEU A 169 -6.78 4.21 4.72
C LEU A 169 -6.35 5.11 3.56
N PHE A 170 -5.04 5.23 3.29
CA PHE A 170 -4.52 6.00 2.17
C PHE A 170 -5.11 5.56 0.82
N LYS A 171 -5.26 4.25 0.58
CA LYS A 171 -5.86 3.72 -0.66
C LYS A 171 -7.29 4.21 -0.89
N THR A 172 -8.02 4.56 0.17
CA THR A 172 -9.39 5.12 0.06
C THR A 172 -9.42 6.61 -0.26
N LEU A 173 -8.26 7.29 -0.24
CA LEU A 173 -8.11 8.73 -0.37
C LEU A 173 -7.25 9.09 -1.60
N PRO A 174 -7.68 8.77 -2.84
CA PRO A 174 -6.90 9.00 -4.05
C PRO A 174 -6.91 10.48 -4.46
N THR A 175 -6.18 11.32 -3.71
CA THR A 175 -6.14 12.78 -3.85
C THR A 175 -5.92 13.25 -5.28
N TYR A 176 -4.98 12.64 -6.01
CA TYR A 176 -4.71 13.00 -7.41
C TYR A 176 -5.97 12.87 -8.27
N ARG A 177 -6.63 11.70 -8.20
CA ARG A 177 -7.82 11.40 -8.98
C ARG A 177 -8.97 12.33 -8.63
N TRP A 178 -9.16 12.65 -7.36
CA TRP A 178 -10.20 13.59 -6.93
C TRP A 178 -9.98 15.01 -7.45
N LEU A 179 -8.72 15.46 -7.50
CA LEU A 179 -8.36 16.74 -8.11
C LEU A 179 -8.54 16.69 -9.63
N GLU A 180 -8.11 15.61 -10.28
CA GLU A 180 -8.25 15.40 -11.72
C GLU A 180 -9.72 15.41 -12.16
N ASP A 181 -10.60 14.68 -11.47
CA ASP A 181 -12.05 14.67 -11.69
C ASP A 181 -12.66 16.09 -11.61
N ALA A 182 -12.08 16.96 -10.78
CA ALA A 182 -12.48 18.36 -10.63
C ALA A 182 -11.81 19.29 -11.65
N GLY A 183 -11.02 18.77 -12.60
CA GLY A 183 -10.26 19.52 -13.58
C GLY A 183 -9.10 20.32 -12.98
N ILE A 184 -8.47 19.78 -11.93
CA ILE A 184 -7.31 20.32 -11.23
C ILE A 184 -6.16 19.32 -11.42
N THR A 185 -5.38 19.50 -12.49
CA THR A 185 -4.23 18.66 -12.79
C THR A 185 -2.91 19.42 -12.58
N PRO A 186 -1.79 18.73 -12.38
CA PRO A 186 -0.50 19.38 -12.27
C PRO A 186 -0.18 20.24 -13.52
N SER A 187 0.37 21.43 -13.33
CA SER A 187 0.71 22.36 -14.41
C SER A 187 1.89 23.25 -14.07
N SER A 188 2.76 23.50 -15.05
CA SER A 188 3.91 24.39 -14.90
C SER A 188 3.55 25.88 -14.89
N SER A 189 2.34 26.24 -15.35
CA SER A 189 1.91 27.63 -15.50
C SER A 189 0.57 27.94 -14.83
N ARG A 190 -0.34 26.96 -14.74
CA ARG A 190 -1.67 27.18 -14.16
C ARG A 190 -1.60 27.30 -12.65
N THR A 191 -2.46 28.16 -12.11
CA THR A 191 -2.73 28.27 -10.69
C THR A 191 -4.19 27.98 -10.39
N TYR A 192 -4.47 27.66 -9.13
CA TYR A 192 -5.78 27.28 -8.65
C TYR A 192 -6.13 28.11 -7.41
N SER A 193 -7.41 28.50 -7.29
CA SER A 193 -7.91 29.01 -6.01
C SER A 193 -7.80 27.91 -4.95
N LEU A 194 -7.32 28.26 -3.75
CA LEU A 194 -7.22 27.33 -2.63
C LEU A 194 -8.59 26.76 -2.26
N ASP A 195 -9.64 27.58 -2.31
CA ASP A 195 -11.00 27.13 -1.98
C ASP A 195 -11.55 26.15 -3.03
N ARG A 196 -11.14 26.29 -4.30
CA ARG A 196 -11.47 25.29 -5.34
C ARG A 196 -10.79 23.95 -5.05
N VAL A 197 -9.52 23.97 -4.66
CA VAL A 197 -8.77 22.73 -4.29
C VAL A 197 -9.39 22.10 -3.05
N ARG A 198 -9.62 22.88 -1.98
CA ARG A 198 -10.25 22.41 -0.75
C ARG A 198 -11.63 21.83 -1.03
N GLY A 199 -12.48 22.57 -1.75
CA GLY A 199 -13.83 22.13 -2.07
C GLY A 199 -13.88 20.82 -2.87
N ALA A 200 -12.97 20.63 -3.83
CA ALA A 200 -12.88 19.37 -4.59
C ALA A 200 -12.61 18.18 -3.66
N LEU A 201 -11.66 18.32 -2.74
CA LEU A 201 -11.26 17.27 -1.81
C LEU A 201 -12.29 17.05 -0.69
N SER A 202 -12.78 18.12 -0.06
CA SER A 202 -13.80 18.05 1.00
C SER A 202 -15.07 17.36 0.51
N SER A 203 -15.48 17.62 -0.75
CA SER A 203 -16.69 17.00 -1.32
C SER A 203 -16.60 15.48 -1.47
N ARG A 204 -15.38 14.95 -1.62
CA ARG A 204 -15.12 13.52 -1.75
C ARG A 204 -14.87 12.85 -0.40
N HIS A 205 -14.17 13.55 0.50
CA HIS A 205 -13.91 13.10 1.88
C HIS A 205 -15.19 13.07 2.74
N GLY A 206 -16.12 14.00 2.51
CA GLY A 206 -17.33 14.16 3.30
C GLY A 206 -17.18 15.14 4.48
N ALA A 207 -16.00 15.72 4.67
CA ALA A 207 -15.71 16.76 5.64
C ALA A 207 -14.60 17.68 5.14
N ASP A 208 -14.36 18.80 5.84
CA ASP A 208 -13.28 19.72 5.47
C ASP A 208 -11.89 19.11 5.62
N VAL A 209 -11.00 19.43 4.68
CA VAL A 209 -9.60 18.98 4.68
C VAL A 209 -8.64 20.12 5.03
N THR A 210 -7.50 19.78 5.61
CA THR A 210 -6.39 20.72 5.77
C THR A 210 -5.48 20.66 4.55
N LEU A 211 -5.03 21.82 4.07
CA LEU A 211 -4.06 21.93 2.98
C LEU A 211 -2.80 22.66 3.45
N GLY A 212 -1.65 22.08 3.14
CA GLY A 212 -0.33 22.65 3.42
C GLY A 212 0.38 23.06 2.13
N CYS A 213 1.07 24.20 2.17
CA CYS A 213 1.85 24.70 1.05
C CYS A 213 3.28 25.03 1.45
N ARG A 214 4.21 24.79 0.53
CA ARG A 214 5.57 25.36 0.57
C ARG A 214 5.57 26.63 -0.25
N GLY A 215 5.46 27.78 0.42
CA GLY A 215 5.24 29.07 -0.24
C GLY A 215 3.91 29.08 -0.99
N LYS A 216 3.95 29.02 -2.33
CA LYS A 216 2.75 28.97 -3.18
C LYS A 216 2.45 27.57 -3.71
N VAL A 217 3.32 26.59 -3.48
CA VAL A 217 3.20 25.25 -4.05
C VAL A 217 2.43 24.38 -3.07
N LEU A 218 1.33 23.79 -3.55
CA LEU A 218 0.58 22.78 -2.80
C LEU A 218 1.49 21.58 -2.52
N ASN A 219 1.60 21.19 -1.25
CA ASN A 219 2.54 20.15 -0.82
C ASN A 219 1.91 19.10 0.11
N GLU A 220 0.89 19.46 0.89
CA GLU A 220 0.26 18.53 1.83
C GLU A 220 -1.27 18.60 1.78
N VAL A 221 -1.89 17.45 2.03
CA VAL A 221 -3.31 17.34 2.38
C VAL A 221 -3.45 16.44 3.61
N TRP A 222 -4.27 16.86 4.57
CA TRP A 222 -4.57 16.07 5.77
C TRP A 222 -6.08 15.82 5.82
N TYR A 223 -6.43 14.53 5.83
CA TYR A 223 -7.79 14.04 5.94
C TYR A 223 -8.06 13.65 7.39
N HIS A 224 -9.08 14.27 7.97
CA HIS A 224 -9.40 14.15 9.40
C HIS A 224 -10.48 13.12 9.63
N PHE A 225 -10.28 12.30 10.65
CA PHE A 225 -11.22 11.25 11.05
C PHE A 225 -11.38 11.23 12.57
N ASN A 226 -12.61 11.04 13.03
CA ASN A 226 -12.85 10.43 14.33
C ASN A 226 -12.95 8.91 14.15
N VAL A 227 -12.71 8.14 15.21
CA VAL A 227 -12.67 6.68 15.17
C VAL A 227 -13.69 6.11 16.15
N ARG A 228 -14.44 5.11 15.68
CA ARG A 228 -15.26 4.25 16.53
C ARG A 228 -14.56 2.92 16.73
N GLY A 229 -14.16 2.61 17.96
CA GLY A 229 -13.46 1.36 18.30
C GLY A 229 -11.93 1.52 18.27
N SER A 230 -11.25 0.52 17.71
CA SER A 230 -9.79 0.45 17.66
C SER A 230 -9.21 1.00 16.34
N LEU A 231 -7.89 1.16 16.26
CA LEU A 231 -7.25 1.56 15.01
C LEU A 231 -7.36 0.45 13.94
N GLN A 232 -7.16 -0.79 14.39
CA GLN A 232 -6.95 -1.97 13.57
C GLN A 232 -8.23 -2.48 12.90
N GLY A 233 -9.39 -2.19 13.49
CA GLY A 233 -10.68 -2.67 12.99
C GLY A 233 -11.87 -1.76 13.28
N GLY A 234 -11.61 -0.53 13.74
CA GLY A 234 -12.65 0.46 13.98
C GLY A 234 -13.14 1.15 12.71
N GLU A 235 -14.20 1.94 12.87
CA GLU A 235 -14.77 2.76 11.81
C GLU A 235 -14.10 4.13 11.81
N PHE A 236 -13.55 4.52 10.66
CA PHE A 236 -13.03 5.87 10.41
C PHE A 236 -14.16 6.76 9.88
N VAL A 237 -14.59 7.72 10.69
CA VAL A 237 -15.67 8.66 10.36
C VAL A 237 -15.04 10.00 9.99
N ALA A 238 -15.21 10.43 8.74
CA ALA A 238 -14.70 11.73 8.27
C ALA A 238 -15.17 12.86 9.21
N SER A 239 -14.24 13.74 9.59
CA SER A 239 -14.49 14.83 10.53
C SER A 239 -13.93 16.15 10.02
N ALA A 240 -14.48 17.26 10.51
CA ALA A 240 -13.84 18.56 10.32
C ALA A 240 -12.50 18.61 11.08
N PRO A 241 -11.56 19.47 10.66
CA PRO A 241 -10.32 19.67 11.39
C PRO A 241 -10.56 20.09 12.85
N ASP A 242 -9.80 19.51 13.77
CA ASP A 242 -9.64 19.89 15.20
C ASP A 242 -9.07 21.30 15.44
N GLY A 243 -8.73 22.03 14.38
CA GLY A 243 -8.29 23.41 14.47
C GLY A 243 -7.73 23.95 13.17
N THR A 244 -7.28 25.20 13.23
CA THR A 244 -6.63 25.83 12.08
C THR A 244 -5.23 25.29 11.92
N LYS A 245 -5.06 24.37 10.97
CA LYS A 245 -3.76 23.85 10.55
C LYS A 245 -3.50 24.13 9.08
N GLY A 246 -2.23 23.98 8.66
CA GLY A 246 -1.79 24.27 7.29
C GLY A 246 -1.62 25.77 7.01
N LYS A 247 -0.76 26.08 6.04
CA LYS A 247 -0.50 27.45 5.58
C LYS A 247 -0.44 27.46 4.07
N CYS A 248 -1.42 28.11 3.44
CA CYS A 248 -1.49 28.31 2.00
C CYS A 248 -2.01 29.72 1.66
N PRO A 249 -1.52 30.34 0.58
CA PRO A 249 -2.14 31.54 0.01
C PRO A 249 -3.49 31.21 -0.64
N SER A 250 -4.30 32.23 -0.93
CA SER A 250 -5.60 32.08 -1.61
C SER A 250 -5.52 31.51 -3.02
N THR A 251 -4.33 31.58 -3.64
CA THR A 251 -4.04 31.01 -4.97
C THR A 251 -2.77 30.18 -4.89
N VAL A 252 -2.85 28.90 -5.28
CA VAL A 252 -1.79 27.89 -5.19
C VAL A 252 -1.34 27.39 -6.55
N GLN A 253 -0.13 26.85 -6.59
CA GLN A 253 0.45 26.11 -7.71
C GLN A 253 0.37 24.62 -7.39
N TYR A 254 -0.22 23.84 -8.30
CA TYR A 254 -0.12 22.38 -8.27
C TYR A 254 0.86 21.99 -9.36
N ARG A 255 2.14 21.87 -9.00
CA ARG A 255 3.22 21.67 -9.99
C ARG A 255 3.31 20.20 -10.39
N PRO A 256 3.68 19.88 -11.65
CA PRO A 256 4.10 18.53 -12.00
C PRO A 256 5.28 18.12 -11.13
N LYS A 257 5.37 16.84 -10.80
CA LYS A 257 6.60 16.34 -10.22
C LYS A 257 7.69 16.41 -11.28
N SER A 258 8.94 16.66 -10.88
CA SER A 258 10.05 16.53 -11.81
C SER A 258 10.04 15.10 -12.37
N ASP A 259 10.42 14.97 -13.64
CA ASP A 259 10.78 13.66 -14.15
C ASP A 259 11.83 13.11 -13.19
N GLU A 260 11.66 11.88 -12.71
CA GLU A 260 12.73 11.22 -11.97
C GLU A 260 13.95 11.31 -12.90
N LEU A 261 14.88 12.21 -12.58
CA LEU A 261 16.25 12.03 -13.01
C LEU A 261 16.61 10.71 -12.35
N PHE A 262 16.38 9.62 -13.08
CA PHE A 262 17.20 8.44 -12.95
C PHE A 262 18.61 9.00 -13.10
N SER A 263 19.23 9.32 -11.97
CA SER A 263 20.65 9.19 -11.79
C SER A 263 20.90 7.71 -12.00
N SER A 264 20.87 7.30 -13.26
CA SER A 264 21.67 6.19 -13.71
C SER A 264 23.08 6.64 -13.36
N SER A 265 23.58 6.16 -12.23
CA SER A 265 25.01 5.96 -12.07
C SER A 265 25.43 4.91 -13.10
N THR A 266 25.33 5.24 -14.39
CA THR A 266 26.23 4.70 -15.39
C THR A 266 27.57 5.29 -15.02
N SER A 267 28.33 4.55 -14.21
CA SER A 267 29.78 4.68 -14.21
C SER A 267 30.19 4.66 -15.68
N ALA A 268 30.61 5.81 -16.19
CA ALA A 268 31.16 5.95 -17.53
C ALA A 268 32.40 5.06 -17.58
N TRP A 269 32.24 3.81 -18.03
CA TRP A 269 33.36 3.00 -18.43
C TRP A 269 33.82 3.58 -19.77
N ALA A 270 34.93 4.30 -19.71
CA ALA A 270 35.57 4.88 -20.88
C ALA A 270 35.79 3.79 -21.95
N PRO A 271 35.46 4.03 -23.22
CA PRO A 271 35.76 3.08 -24.28
C PRO A 271 37.28 2.94 -24.42
N ARG A 272 37.82 1.78 -24.04
CA ARG A 272 39.18 1.39 -24.43
C ARG A 272 39.23 1.29 -25.96
N SER A 273 40.29 1.87 -26.51
CA SER A 273 40.61 1.96 -27.93
C SER A 273 40.39 0.63 -28.67
N ARG A 274 39.64 0.69 -29.77
CA ARG A 274 39.60 -0.35 -30.79
C ARG A 274 40.97 -0.45 -31.46
N SER A 275 41.68 -1.54 -31.21
CA SER A 275 42.76 -2.00 -32.06
C SER A 275 42.50 -3.46 -32.43
N ASN A 276 42.28 -3.66 -33.74
CA ASN A 276 42.26 -4.93 -34.47
C ASN A 276 41.02 -5.83 -34.31
N CYS A 277 39.96 -5.53 -35.06
CA CYS A 277 39.09 -6.57 -35.61
C CYS A 277 39.43 -6.77 -37.09
N VAL A 278 39.86 -7.99 -37.42
CA VAL A 278 40.06 -8.49 -38.78
C VAL A 278 38.69 -8.63 -39.44
N THR A 279 38.53 -8.00 -40.61
CA THR A 279 37.35 -8.13 -41.46
C THR A 279 37.26 -9.55 -42.02
N PHE A 280 36.17 -10.27 -41.72
CA PHE A 280 35.78 -11.45 -42.48
C PHE A 280 34.62 -11.09 -43.40
N VAL A 281 34.86 -11.33 -44.70
CA VAL A 281 33.93 -11.14 -45.80
C VAL A 281 33.02 -12.38 -45.87
N GLU A 282 31.71 -12.20 -45.91
CA GLU A 282 30.74 -13.27 -46.13
C GLU A 282 30.80 -13.78 -47.59
N PRO A 283 30.80 -15.10 -47.83
CA PRO A 283 30.49 -15.66 -49.14
C PRO A 283 28.98 -15.96 -49.31
N PRO A 284 28.47 -16.00 -50.56
CA PRO A 284 27.03 -15.92 -50.83
C PRO A 284 26.28 -17.25 -50.69
N ALA A 285 24.96 -17.12 -50.55
CA ALA A 285 23.98 -18.19 -50.40
C ALA A 285 23.95 -19.20 -51.56
N ALA A 286 24.12 -20.48 -51.25
CA ALA A 286 23.68 -21.59 -52.08
C ALA A 286 23.48 -22.86 -51.22
N ALA A 287 22.57 -23.71 -51.71
CA ALA A 287 22.31 -25.10 -51.32
C ALA A 287 21.34 -25.34 -50.14
N TRP A 288 20.06 -25.26 -50.49
CA TRP A 288 19.06 -26.23 -50.05
C TRP A 288 19.47 -27.64 -50.50
N ASP A 289 19.47 -28.62 -49.61
CA ASP A 289 18.76 -29.92 -49.76
C ASP A 289 19.28 -31.03 -48.84
N ARG A 290 18.32 -31.82 -48.32
CA ARG A 290 18.43 -33.16 -47.68
C ARG A 290 19.11 -33.15 -46.30
N VAL A 291 18.51 -33.67 -45.24
CA VAL A 291 18.32 -35.11 -44.99
C VAL A 291 17.18 -35.35 -43.97
N ARG A 292 16.44 -36.45 -44.19
CA ARG A 292 15.31 -37.00 -43.40
C ARG A 292 15.74 -37.57 -42.02
N PRO A 293 14.78 -37.84 -41.10
CA PRO A 293 15.06 -38.04 -39.68
C PRO A 293 15.57 -39.45 -39.35
N ARG A 294 16.43 -39.55 -38.34
CA ARG A 294 16.67 -40.81 -37.61
C ARG A 294 16.41 -40.60 -36.12
N SER A 295 15.71 -41.58 -35.59
CA SER A 295 15.29 -41.81 -34.21
C SER A 295 16.47 -42.14 -33.27
N PHE A 296 16.11 -42.33 -31.99
CA PHE A 296 16.90 -42.65 -30.78
C PHE A 296 17.37 -41.41 -30.01
N GLY A 297 17.23 -41.32 -28.69
CA GLY A 297 16.79 -42.26 -27.65
C GLY A 297 17.09 -41.61 -26.29
N GLU A 298 16.33 -41.98 -25.26
CA GLU A 298 16.47 -41.45 -23.91
C GLU A 298 17.82 -41.79 -23.24
N SER A 299 18.31 -40.79 -22.50
CA SER A 299 18.88 -40.89 -21.14
C SER A 299 20.33 -40.46 -20.91
N THR A 300 20.41 -39.55 -19.92
CA THR A 300 21.41 -39.39 -18.85
C THR A 300 22.74 -38.64 -19.06
N ILE A 301 22.73 -37.44 -18.46
CA ILE A 301 23.69 -36.87 -17.50
C ILE A 301 25.04 -36.34 -18.02
N GLY A 302 25.16 -35.02 -17.87
CA GLY A 302 26.30 -34.39 -17.19
C GLY A 302 27.28 -33.64 -18.09
N THR A 303 27.18 -32.30 -18.11
CA THR A 303 28.23 -31.38 -17.63
C THR A 303 27.84 -29.92 -17.94
N SER A 304 27.80 -29.11 -16.88
CA SER A 304 28.13 -27.67 -16.79
C SER A 304 28.16 -26.82 -18.06
N PHE A 305 27.30 -25.80 -18.12
CA PHE A 305 27.67 -24.48 -18.63
C PHE A 305 26.98 -23.37 -17.83
N GLU A 306 27.80 -22.45 -17.34
CA GLU A 306 27.43 -21.19 -16.72
C GLU A 306 26.78 -20.23 -17.74
N GLY A 307 25.86 -19.41 -17.25
CA GLY A 307 25.70 -18.02 -17.65
C GLY A 307 25.07 -17.71 -19.00
N ILE A 308 23.74 -17.53 -19.03
CA ILE A 308 23.11 -16.57 -19.96
C ILE A 308 22.03 -15.79 -19.19
N CYS A 309 22.28 -14.50 -19.01
CA CYS A 309 21.28 -13.50 -18.65
C CYS A 309 20.24 -13.40 -19.78
N THR A 310 18.97 -13.63 -19.46
CA THR A 310 17.87 -13.20 -20.34
C THR A 310 16.86 -12.42 -19.51
N ASP A 311 16.81 -11.12 -19.77
CA ASP A 311 15.75 -10.20 -19.38
C ASP A 311 14.37 -10.73 -19.81
N ARG A 312 13.53 -11.05 -18.82
CA ARG A 312 12.08 -11.24 -19.00
C ARG A 312 11.37 -9.95 -18.62
N LEU A 313 11.42 -8.98 -19.52
CA LEU A 313 10.62 -7.75 -19.45
C LEU A 313 10.05 -7.44 -20.82
N PHE A 314 9.29 -8.36 -21.40
CA PHE A 314 8.39 -8.10 -22.54
C PHE A 314 7.36 -9.23 -22.66
N MET A 315 6.51 -9.40 -21.64
CA MET A 315 5.27 -10.19 -21.78
C MET A 315 4.24 -9.85 -20.70
N SER A 316 3.66 -8.64 -20.77
CA SER A 316 2.42 -8.31 -20.05
C SER A 316 1.64 -7.13 -20.67
N ALA A 317 1.79 -6.90 -21.97
CA ALA A 317 0.86 -6.08 -22.75
C ALA A 317 0.28 -6.98 -23.84
N PHE A 318 -0.90 -7.55 -23.56
CA PHE A 318 -1.86 -8.25 -24.44
C PHE A 318 -2.56 -9.38 -23.67
N CYS A 319 -3.29 -9.03 -22.62
CA CYS A 319 -4.38 -9.84 -22.07
C CYS A 319 -5.34 -8.90 -21.32
N GLY A 320 -6.03 -8.07 -22.09
CA GLY A 320 -7.03 -7.13 -21.61
C GLY A 320 -7.97 -6.79 -22.76
N ASP A 321 -8.64 -7.82 -23.31
CA ASP A 321 -9.92 -7.70 -24.02
C ASP A 321 -10.41 -9.09 -24.48
N ALA A 322 -10.81 -9.92 -23.51
CA ALA A 322 -11.61 -11.12 -23.78
C ALA A 322 -12.34 -11.61 -22.50
N MET A 323 -13.03 -10.70 -21.80
CA MET A 323 -14.00 -11.05 -20.77
C MET A 323 -15.31 -10.30 -21.03
N ALA A 324 -15.86 -10.49 -22.23
CA ALA A 324 -17.19 -10.01 -22.60
C ALA A 324 -17.78 -10.92 -23.69
N LYS A 325 -18.10 -12.16 -23.31
CA LYS A 325 -19.17 -13.03 -23.86
C LYS A 325 -19.04 -14.40 -23.23
N GLY A 326 -20.03 -14.81 -22.44
CA GLY A 326 -20.07 -16.10 -21.79
C GLY A 326 -19.96 -17.26 -22.78
N ALA A 327 -18.97 -18.11 -22.57
CA ALA A 327 -18.89 -19.44 -23.14
C ALA A 327 -18.21 -20.36 -22.12
N SER A 328 -18.97 -21.32 -21.59
CA SER A 328 -18.45 -22.43 -20.79
C SER A 328 -17.78 -23.44 -21.69
N TYR A 329 -16.52 -23.82 -21.45
CA TYR A 329 -15.98 -25.08 -21.99
C TYR A 329 -15.09 -25.80 -20.98
N SER A 330 -15.36 -27.10 -20.88
CA SER A 330 -14.76 -28.08 -20.00
C SER A 330 -13.37 -28.50 -20.44
N SER A 331 -12.55 -28.89 -19.46
CA SER A 331 -11.26 -29.54 -19.60
C SER A 331 -11.32 -30.80 -20.48
N ASN A 332 -10.58 -30.79 -21.60
CA ASN A 332 -9.65 -31.85 -22.02
C ASN A 332 -9.17 -31.61 -23.46
N GLU A 333 -7.88 -31.87 -23.67
CA GLU A 333 -7.16 -31.98 -24.96
C GLU A 333 -6.94 -30.70 -25.78
N PHE A 334 -5.68 -30.23 -25.87
CA PHE A 334 -5.14 -29.71 -27.13
C PHE A 334 -3.62 -29.94 -27.21
N THR A 335 -3.26 -30.75 -28.21
CA THR A 335 -1.91 -31.09 -28.67
C THR A 335 -1.35 -29.99 -29.60
N LEU A 336 -0.01 -29.86 -29.59
CA LEU A 336 0.76 -28.95 -30.45
C LEU A 336 0.46 -29.16 -31.95
N ALA A 337 -0.09 -28.14 -32.60
CA ALA A 337 0.23 -27.72 -33.97
C ALA A 337 -0.76 -26.64 -34.42
N SER A 338 -0.31 -25.39 -34.52
CA SER A 338 -0.79 -24.34 -35.47
C SER A 338 -0.32 -22.95 -35.03
N LEU A 339 0.96 -22.63 -35.24
CA LEU A 339 1.46 -21.25 -35.25
C LEU A 339 2.57 -21.18 -36.30
N LEU A 340 2.17 -21.01 -37.56
CA LEU A 340 3.04 -20.57 -38.62
C LEU A 340 2.19 -19.80 -39.63
N SER A 341 2.64 -18.57 -39.89
CA SER A 341 2.26 -17.67 -40.98
C SER A 341 1.43 -16.45 -40.56
N MET A 342 2.13 -15.35 -40.26
CA MET A 342 1.75 -14.03 -40.77
C MET A 342 2.96 -13.10 -40.72
N THR A 343 3.50 -12.85 -41.90
CA THR A 343 4.57 -11.91 -42.26
C THR A 343 4.16 -10.46 -42.02
N CYS A 344 5.11 -9.65 -41.55
CA CYS A 344 5.03 -8.20 -41.46
C CYS A 344 4.77 -7.54 -42.83
N VAL A 345 3.87 -6.56 -42.84
CA VAL A 345 3.94 -5.35 -43.68
C VAL A 345 3.85 -4.17 -42.72
#